data_AF-A0A956RVD3-F1
#
_entry.id   AF-A0A956RVD3-F1
#
_cell.length_a   1.000
_cell.length_b   1.000
_cell.length_c   1.000
_cell.angle_alpha   90.00
_cell.angle_beta   90.00
_cell.angle_gamma   90.00
#
_symmetry.space_group_name_H-M   'P 1'
#
loop_
_entity.id
_entity.type
_entity.pdbx_description
1 polymer ?
#
loop_
_entity_poly.entity_id
_entity_poly.type
_entity_poly.pdbx_seq_one_letter_code
_entity_poly.pdbx_strand_id
1 'polypeptide(L)'
;MMTPTDLVQAAKACGMSALGLTDHHLLTGAIEFVKACKDAGIQPVIGLEIDLEQGPLQLMATSTEGWSNLCRLSSVLALRDNPDALCSLEMLFQYSEDLIALCENPHGLQDGFEDRLYVPLRNIPSAGLLSAQARNLGLPTVVTHPVYYQTAEQARLQKTLAAIRLNQTGTTIPQHTL
;
A
#
# COMPACT_ATOMS: atom_id res chain seq x y z
N MET A 1 -0.19 5.14 18.61
CA MET A 1 -0.06 4.78 17.18
C MET A 1 1.41 4.72 16.85
N MET A 2 1.78 3.82 15.96
CA MET A 2 3.15 3.68 15.47
C MET A 2 3.48 4.87 14.57
N THR A 3 4.62 5.51 14.79
CA THR A 3 5.11 6.60 13.94
C THR A 3 5.97 6.05 12.80
N PRO A 4 6.19 6.82 11.72
CA PRO A 4 7.18 6.48 10.71
C PRO A 4 8.57 6.21 11.30
N THR A 5 8.96 6.96 12.33
CA THR A 5 10.23 6.75 13.04
C THR A 5 10.31 5.37 13.70
N ASP A 6 9.24 4.94 14.37
CA ASP A 6 9.18 3.62 15.02
C ASP A 6 9.33 2.47 14.00
N LEU A 7 8.68 2.59 12.84
CA LEU A 7 8.79 1.63 11.73
C LEU A 7 10.22 1.50 11.22
N VAL A 8 10.89 2.64 11.00
CA VAL A 8 12.26 2.67 10.50
C VAL A 8 13.24 2.06 11.52
N GLN A 9 13.08 2.34 12.81
CA GLN A 9 13.93 1.73 13.83
C GLN A 9 13.73 0.20 13.91
N ALA A 10 12.48 -0.27 13.77
CA ALA A 10 12.19 -1.69 13.69
C ALA A 10 12.88 -2.35 12.48
N ALA A 11 12.77 -1.75 11.30
CA ALA A 11 13.42 -2.23 10.08
C ALA A 11 14.95 -2.27 10.23
N LYS A 12 15.54 -1.24 10.85
CA LYS A 12 16.97 -1.19 11.14
C LYS A 12 17.41 -2.31 12.09
N ALA A 13 16.65 -2.55 13.15
CA ALA A 13 16.92 -3.64 14.10
C ALA A 13 16.84 -5.02 13.43
N CYS A 14 15.99 -5.17 12.42
CA CYS A 14 15.89 -6.37 11.59
C CYS A 14 16.94 -6.48 10.48
N GLY A 15 17.86 -5.51 10.36
CA GLY A 15 18.91 -5.52 9.32
C GLY A 15 18.39 -5.24 7.90
N MET A 16 17.23 -4.61 7.76
CA MET A 16 16.67 -4.26 6.45
C MET A 16 17.41 -3.06 5.84
N SER A 17 17.71 -3.14 4.54
CA SER A 17 18.36 -2.05 3.78
C SER A 17 17.36 -1.07 3.16
N ALA A 18 16.11 -1.47 3.00
CA ALA A 18 15.04 -0.67 2.42
C ALA A 18 13.72 -0.90 3.17
N LEU A 19 12.85 0.10 3.17
CA LEU A 19 11.51 0.01 3.75
C LEU A 19 10.52 0.77 2.87
N GLY A 20 9.34 0.18 2.67
CA GLY A 20 8.24 0.80 1.94
C GLY A 20 7.18 1.39 2.87
N LEU A 21 6.63 2.55 2.52
CA LEU A 21 5.44 3.12 3.15
C LEU A 21 4.38 3.38 2.10
N THR A 22 3.21 2.75 2.25
CA THR A 22 2.05 2.88 1.37
C THR A 22 0.83 3.26 2.22
N ASP A 23 0.67 4.55 2.48
CA ASP A 23 -0.49 5.06 3.22
C ASP A 23 -1.75 5.08 2.34
N HIS A 24 -2.92 4.96 2.97
CA HIS A 24 -4.21 4.94 2.27
C HIS A 24 -4.64 6.37 1.89
N HIS A 25 -4.86 6.59 0.59
CA HIS A 25 -5.35 7.83 -0.06
C HIS A 25 -4.49 9.10 0.08
N LEU A 26 -3.69 9.23 1.15
CA LEU A 26 -2.92 10.41 1.48
C LEU A 26 -1.44 10.08 1.69
N LEU A 27 -0.58 11.06 1.43
CA LEU A 27 0.88 10.97 1.58
C LEU A 27 1.40 11.75 2.79
N THR A 28 0.59 11.91 3.83
CA THR A 28 0.87 12.78 4.98
C THR A 28 2.09 12.32 5.78
N GLY A 29 2.34 11.00 5.87
CA GLY A 29 3.50 10.43 6.54
C GLY A 29 4.80 10.40 5.71
N ALA A 30 4.74 10.69 4.41
CA ALA A 30 5.84 10.43 3.49
C ALA A 30 7.13 11.21 3.82
N ILE A 31 7.01 12.50 4.16
CA ILE A 31 8.18 13.35 4.44
C ILE A 31 8.87 12.94 5.74
N GLU A 32 8.09 12.67 6.79
CA GLU A 32 8.63 12.19 8.07
C GLU A 32 9.33 10.83 7.87
N PHE A 33 8.70 9.93 7.12
CA PHE A 33 9.25 8.62 6.78
C PHE A 33 10.59 8.69 6.04
N VAL A 34 10.67 9.51 4.99
CA VAL A 34 11.91 9.70 4.21
C VAL A 34 13.04 10.23 5.09
N LYS A 35 12.73 11.20 5.95
CA LYS A 35 13.72 11.76 6.87
C LYS A 35 14.22 10.70 7.86
N ALA A 36 13.31 9.95 8.47
CA ALA A 36 13.67 8.86 9.38
C ALA A 36 14.53 7.79 8.70
N CYS A 37 14.15 7.37 7.49
CA CYS A 37 14.92 6.41 6.68
C CYS A 37 16.35 6.91 6.42
N LYS A 38 16.49 8.18 6.01
CA LYS A 38 17.78 8.81 5.75
C LYS A 38 18.67 8.82 6.99
N ASP A 39 18.13 9.20 8.15
CA ASP A 39 18.86 9.24 9.42
C ASP A 39 19.26 7.83 9.89
N ALA A 40 18.47 6.82 9.52
CA ALA A 40 18.72 5.42 9.86
C ALA A 40 19.68 4.70 8.89
N GLY A 41 19.92 5.25 7.69
CA GLY A 41 20.67 4.59 6.62
C GLY A 41 19.86 3.55 5.84
N ILE A 42 18.53 3.69 5.82
CA ILE A 42 17.59 2.81 5.11
C ILE A 42 17.11 3.53 3.84
N GLN A 43 17.01 2.79 2.73
CA GLN A 43 16.42 3.30 1.49
C GLN A 43 14.89 3.38 1.60
N PRO A 44 14.28 4.58 1.51
CA PRO A 44 12.83 4.70 1.51
C PRO A 44 12.26 4.30 0.14
N VAL A 45 11.14 3.57 0.15
CA VAL A 45 10.26 3.36 -1.02
C VAL A 45 8.92 4.01 -0.68
N ILE A 46 8.57 5.08 -1.40
CA ILE A 46 7.35 5.84 -1.14
C ILE A 46 6.24 5.32 -2.02
N GLY A 47 5.06 5.13 -1.44
CA GLY A 47 3.91 4.65 -2.16
C GLY A 47 2.58 5.19 -1.63
N LEU A 48 1.52 4.79 -2.31
CA LEU A 48 0.14 5.17 -2.04
C LEU A 48 -0.74 3.94 -2.23
N GLU A 49 -1.64 3.67 -1.28
CA GLU A 49 -2.71 2.70 -1.45
C GLU A 49 -4.00 3.42 -1.86
N ILE A 50 -4.67 2.91 -2.89
CA ILE A 50 -5.96 3.44 -3.38
C ILE A 50 -6.97 2.31 -3.56
N ASP A 51 -8.25 2.63 -3.45
CA ASP A 51 -9.33 1.67 -3.68
C ASP A 51 -9.80 1.67 -5.14
N LEU A 52 -9.81 0.50 -5.78
CA LEU A 52 -10.39 0.25 -7.10
C LEU A 52 -11.54 -0.76 -7.02
N GLU A 53 -12.28 -0.95 -8.11
CA GLU A 53 -13.25 -2.05 -8.22
C GLU A 53 -12.59 -3.43 -8.09
N GLN A 54 -11.32 -3.54 -8.51
CA GLN A 54 -10.49 -4.73 -8.37
C GLN A 54 -10.09 -5.02 -6.92
N GLY A 55 -10.30 -4.07 -6.01
CA GLY A 55 -9.80 -4.05 -4.64
C GLY A 55 -8.65 -3.06 -4.45
N PRO A 56 -7.97 -3.10 -3.29
CA PRO A 56 -6.88 -2.19 -2.99
C PRO A 56 -5.71 -2.35 -3.97
N LEU A 57 -5.20 -1.23 -4.45
CA LEU A 57 -4.01 -1.13 -5.30
C LEU A 57 -2.91 -0.39 -4.56
N GLN A 58 -1.74 -1.02 -4.42
CA GLN A 58 -0.56 -0.37 -3.86
C GLN A 58 0.32 0.13 -5.00
N LEU A 59 0.62 1.41 -4.97
CA LEU A 59 1.47 2.10 -5.93
C LEU A 59 2.79 2.49 -5.27
N MET A 60 3.91 2.34 -5.97
CA MET A 60 5.23 2.73 -5.48
C MET A 60 5.95 3.59 -6.52
N ALA A 61 6.48 4.73 -6.11
CA ALA A 61 7.25 5.60 -7.00
C ALA A 61 8.65 5.03 -7.25
N THR A 62 9.03 4.97 -8.53
CA THR A 62 10.37 4.53 -8.96
C THR A 62 11.31 5.69 -9.31
N SER A 63 10.76 6.89 -9.45
CA SER A 63 11.48 8.10 -9.82
C SER A 63 10.86 9.34 -9.16
N THR A 64 11.48 10.51 -9.38
CA THR A 64 10.89 11.79 -9.00
C THR A 64 9.59 12.10 -9.76
N GLU A 65 9.45 11.62 -11.00
CA GLU A 65 8.18 11.76 -11.75
C GLU A 65 7.12 10.83 -11.17
N GLY A 66 7.48 9.60 -10.81
CA GLY A 66 6.58 8.69 -10.08
C GLY A 66 6.07 9.32 -8.78
N TRP A 67 6.96 9.97 -8.01
CA TRP A 67 6.54 10.72 -6.81
C TRP A 67 5.57 11.87 -7.13
N SER A 68 5.86 12.63 -8.19
CA SER A 68 4.96 13.69 -8.68
C SER A 68 3.58 13.14 -9.04
N ASN A 69 3.54 11.99 -9.71
CA ASN A 69 2.31 11.29 -10.06
C ASN A 69 1.52 10.80 -8.84
N LEU A 70 2.19 10.23 -7.83
CA LEU A 70 1.53 9.90 -6.55
C LEU A 70 0.91 11.14 -5.89
N CYS A 71 1.62 12.27 -5.89
CA CYS A 71 1.12 13.52 -5.31
C CYS A 71 -0.12 14.05 -6.05
N ARG A 72 -0.08 14.05 -7.39
CA ARG A 72 -1.22 14.48 -8.22
C ARG A 72 -2.41 13.56 -8.01
N LEU A 73 -2.21 12.25 -8.06
CA LEU A 73 -3.26 11.26 -7.83
C LEU A 73 -3.88 11.42 -6.43
N SER A 74 -3.07 11.47 -5.37
CA SER A 74 -3.56 11.70 -4.00
C SER A 74 -4.36 13.01 -3.89
N SER A 75 -3.89 14.09 -4.52
CA SER A 75 -4.59 15.38 -4.52
C SER A 75 -5.94 15.31 -5.22
N VAL A 76 -6.01 14.66 -6.39
CA VAL A 76 -7.27 14.52 -7.14
C VAL A 76 -8.27 13.65 -6.38
N LEU A 77 -7.82 12.57 -5.72
CA LEU A 77 -8.67 11.75 -4.87
C LEU A 77 -9.22 12.55 -3.68
N ALA A 78 -8.36 13.32 -3.01
CA ALA A 78 -8.72 14.11 -1.83
C ALA A 78 -9.69 15.28 -2.13
N LEU A 79 -9.72 15.77 -3.38
CA LEU A 79 -10.59 16.87 -3.80
C LEU A 79 -11.98 16.43 -4.29
N ARG A 80 -12.28 15.12 -4.28
CA ARG A 80 -13.60 14.60 -4.65
C ARG A 80 -14.65 14.93 -3.58
N ASP A 81 -15.90 15.09 -4.03
CA ASP A 81 -17.04 15.26 -3.11
C ASP A 81 -17.23 14.07 -2.16
N ASN A 82 -16.88 12.86 -2.63
CA ASN A 82 -16.85 11.64 -1.85
C ASN A 82 -15.41 11.09 -1.78
N PRO A 83 -14.70 11.29 -0.66
CA PRO A 83 -13.34 10.78 -0.46
C PRO A 83 -13.23 9.24 -0.47
N ASP A 84 -14.33 8.53 -0.20
CA ASP A 84 -14.40 7.07 -0.18
C ASP A 84 -14.80 6.49 -1.56
N ALA A 85 -14.96 7.33 -2.58
CA ALA A 85 -15.28 6.88 -3.92
C ALA A 85 -14.08 6.16 -4.56
N LEU A 86 -14.35 4.98 -5.14
CA LEU A 86 -13.35 4.18 -5.87
C LEU A 86 -12.67 5.01 -6.97
N CYS A 87 -11.39 4.76 -7.19
CA CYS A 87 -10.67 5.32 -8.32
C CYS A 87 -10.99 4.54 -9.60
N SER A 88 -11.21 5.23 -10.72
CA SER A 88 -11.41 4.59 -12.02
C SER A 88 -10.07 4.28 -12.68
N LEU A 89 -10.01 3.23 -13.50
CA LEU A 89 -8.80 2.90 -14.27
C LEU A 89 -8.39 4.05 -15.21
N GLU A 90 -9.36 4.73 -15.83
CA GLU A 90 -9.11 5.89 -16.68
C GLU A 90 -8.38 7.02 -15.93
N MET A 91 -8.79 7.31 -14.69
CA MET A 91 -8.10 8.31 -13.88
C MET A 91 -6.72 7.81 -13.45
N LEU A 92 -6.63 6.57 -12.98
CA LEU A 92 -5.37 5.97 -12.55
C LEU A 92 -4.31 6.04 -13.65
N PHE A 93 -4.68 5.72 -14.89
CA PHE A 93 -3.74 5.66 -16.01
C PHE A 93 -3.15 7.02 -16.38
N GLN A 94 -3.86 8.13 -16.12
CA GLN A 94 -3.32 9.50 -16.28
C GLN A 94 -2.11 9.79 -15.38
N TYR A 95 -1.94 9.01 -14.30
CA TYR A 95 -0.86 9.18 -13.32
C TYR A 95 -0.05 7.90 -13.13
N SER A 96 -0.11 6.96 -14.08
CA SER A 96 0.49 5.63 -13.90
C SER A 96 1.98 5.57 -14.23
N GLU A 97 2.54 6.57 -14.90
CA GLU A 97 3.96 6.58 -15.29
C GLU A 97 4.90 6.56 -14.07
N ASP A 98 6.01 5.83 -14.21
CA ASP A 98 7.03 5.63 -13.17
C ASP A 98 6.54 5.06 -11.84
N LEU A 99 5.39 4.36 -11.86
CA LEU A 99 4.83 3.65 -10.71
C LEU A 99 4.93 2.13 -10.87
N ILE A 100 5.24 1.43 -9.78
CA ILE A 100 5.00 -0.03 -9.67
C ILE A 100 3.66 -0.26 -8.99
N ALA A 101 2.90 -1.24 -9.47
CA ALA A 101 1.59 -1.62 -8.97
C ALA A 101 1.60 -3.02 -8.34
N LEU A 102 1.03 -3.15 -7.15
CA LEU A 102 0.74 -4.45 -6.50
C LEU A 102 -0.77 -4.63 -6.36
N CYS A 103 -1.33 -5.65 -7.00
CA CYS A 103 -2.77 -5.95 -6.93
C CYS A 103 -3.03 -7.46 -6.95
N GLU A 104 -3.92 -7.95 -6.08
CA GLU A 104 -4.34 -9.36 -6.09
C GLU A 104 -5.23 -9.69 -7.28
N ASN A 105 -5.99 -8.71 -7.80
CA ASN A 105 -6.85 -8.86 -8.96
C ASN A 105 -6.39 -7.91 -10.10
N PRO A 106 -5.42 -8.33 -10.94
CA PRO A 106 -4.78 -7.46 -11.92
C PRO A 106 -5.65 -7.15 -13.16
N HIS A 107 -6.90 -7.61 -13.22
CA HIS A 107 -7.72 -7.50 -14.43
C HIS A 107 -7.95 -6.04 -14.85
N GLY A 108 -7.51 -5.71 -16.07
CA GLY A 108 -7.62 -4.37 -16.65
C GLY A 108 -6.46 -3.45 -16.28
N LEU A 109 -5.58 -3.83 -15.35
CA LEU A 109 -4.40 -3.04 -14.96
C LEU A 109 -3.19 -3.27 -15.87
N GLN A 110 -3.19 -4.37 -16.65
CA GLN A 110 -2.05 -4.72 -17.50
C GLN A 110 -1.76 -3.65 -18.56
N ASP A 111 -2.80 -3.00 -19.08
CA ASP A 111 -2.67 -1.99 -20.14
C ASP A 111 -1.94 -0.71 -19.68
N GLY A 112 -1.99 -0.40 -18.37
CA GLY A 112 -1.37 0.82 -17.82
C GLY A 112 -0.05 0.59 -17.08
N PHE A 113 0.26 -0.66 -16.71
CA PHE A 113 1.44 -0.98 -15.91
C PHE A 113 2.42 -1.93 -16.60
N GLU A 114 1.99 -2.74 -17.57
CA GLU A 114 2.87 -3.64 -18.32
C GLU A 114 3.78 -4.48 -17.38
N ASP A 115 5.10 -4.30 -17.46
CA ASP A 115 6.13 -4.98 -16.67
C ASP A 115 6.25 -4.45 -15.23
N ARG A 116 5.51 -3.40 -14.87
CA ARG A 116 5.45 -2.76 -13.54
C ARG A 116 4.31 -3.29 -12.68
N LEU A 117 3.60 -4.33 -13.10
CA LEU A 117 2.49 -4.94 -12.36
C LEU A 117 2.89 -6.26 -11.70
N TYR A 118 2.64 -6.38 -10.40
CA TYR A 118 2.99 -7.56 -9.61
C TYR A 118 1.78 -8.04 -8.80
N VAL A 119 1.70 -9.36 -8.61
CA VAL A 119 0.68 -9.97 -7.75
C VAL A 119 1.26 -10.20 -6.35
N PRO A 120 0.74 -9.53 -5.30
CA PRO A 120 1.22 -9.70 -3.94
C PRO A 120 0.71 -11.02 -3.34
N LEU A 121 1.59 -11.72 -2.62
CA LEU A 121 1.30 -12.93 -1.88
C LEU A 121 1.40 -12.60 -0.38
N ARG A 122 0.26 -12.35 0.26
CA ARG A 122 0.19 -11.86 1.65
C ARG A 122 -0.17 -12.93 2.68
N ASN A 123 -0.97 -13.91 2.26
CA ASN A 123 -1.53 -14.92 3.16
C ASN A 123 -1.33 -16.33 2.62
N ILE A 124 -0.93 -17.26 3.49
CA ILE A 124 -0.58 -18.64 3.13
C ILE A 124 -1.76 -19.39 2.47
N PRO A 125 -3.02 -19.31 2.95
CA PRO A 125 -4.13 -20.05 2.36
C PRO A 125 -4.45 -19.64 0.91
N SER A 126 -4.31 -18.34 0.56
CA SER A 126 -4.59 -17.84 -0.79
C SER A 126 -3.37 -17.81 -1.70
N ALA A 127 -2.15 -17.87 -1.15
CA ALA A 127 -0.90 -17.74 -1.91
C ALA A 127 -0.78 -18.75 -3.07
N GLY A 128 -1.22 -20.00 -2.88
CA GLY A 128 -1.18 -21.01 -3.93
C GLY A 128 -2.08 -20.68 -5.13
N LEU A 129 -3.30 -20.21 -4.85
CA LEU A 129 -4.26 -19.80 -5.89
C LEU A 129 -3.77 -18.55 -6.63
N LEU A 130 -3.35 -17.52 -5.88
CA LEU A 130 -2.85 -16.27 -6.45
C LEU A 130 -1.58 -16.50 -7.29
N SER A 131 -0.67 -17.36 -6.85
CA SER A 131 0.53 -17.71 -7.61
C SER A 131 0.18 -18.44 -8.92
N ALA A 132 -0.80 -19.33 -8.91
CA ALA A 132 -1.28 -20.01 -10.11
C ALA A 132 -1.95 -19.02 -11.09
N GLN A 133 -2.76 -18.10 -10.57
CA GLN A 133 -3.40 -17.04 -11.37
C GLN A 133 -2.36 -16.10 -11.99
N ALA A 134 -1.39 -15.62 -11.20
CA ALA A 134 -0.30 -14.78 -11.70
C ALA A 134 0.48 -15.46 -12.82
N ARG A 135 0.79 -16.75 -12.67
CA ARG A 135 1.47 -17.56 -13.69
C ARG A 135 0.66 -17.65 -14.99
N ASN A 136 -0.65 -17.87 -14.89
CA ASN A 136 -1.54 -17.94 -16.06
C ASN A 136 -1.62 -16.60 -16.81
N LEU A 137 -1.44 -15.48 -16.09
CA LEU A 137 -1.42 -14.13 -16.65
C LEU A 137 -0.03 -13.67 -17.08
N GLY A 138 1.02 -14.48 -16.85
CA GLY A 138 2.41 -14.10 -17.13
C GLY A 138 2.96 -13.00 -16.22
N LEU A 139 2.34 -12.77 -15.06
CA LEU A 139 2.71 -11.70 -14.13
C LEU A 139 3.66 -12.20 -13.03
N PRO A 140 4.65 -11.38 -12.63
CA PRO A 140 5.51 -11.69 -11.50
C PRO A 140 4.74 -11.62 -10.17
N THR A 141 5.20 -12.40 -9.19
CA THR A 141 4.67 -12.38 -7.81
C THR A 141 5.66 -11.76 -6.84
N VAL A 142 5.15 -11.08 -5.82
CA VAL A 142 5.97 -10.53 -4.72
C VAL A 142 5.38 -10.93 -3.37
N VAL A 143 6.22 -11.20 -2.37
CA VAL A 143 5.74 -11.43 -1.00
C VAL A 143 5.67 -10.09 -0.29
N THR A 144 4.51 -9.76 0.25
CA THR A 144 4.33 -8.57 1.10
C THR A 144 3.59 -8.94 2.37
N HIS A 145 3.76 -8.14 3.41
CA HIS A 145 2.98 -8.28 4.64
C HIS A 145 2.41 -6.90 4.98
N PRO A 146 1.10 -6.79 5.21
CA PRO A 146 0.52 -5.52 5.62
C PRO A 146 0.94 -5.24 7.08
N VAL A 147 1.72 -4.18 7.27
CA VAL A 147 2.25 -3.80 8.60
C VAL A 147 1.46 -2.61 9.13
N TYR A 148 0.62 -2.86 10.12
CA TYR A 148 -0.18 -1.83 10.81
C TYR A 148 0.34 -1.51 12.22
N TYR A 149 1.20 -2.37 12.77
CA TYR A 149 1.73 -2.27 14.13
C TYR A 149 3.02 -3.08 14.26
N GLN A 150 3.82 -2.79 15.30
CA GLN A 150 5.12 -3.44 15.55
C GLN A 150 5.00 -4.79 16.25
N THR A 151 4.10 -4.86 17.23
CA THR A 151 4.01 -5.96 18.18
C THR A 151 2.59 -6.50 18.26
N ALA A 152 2.46 -7.78 18.58
CA ALA A 152 1.14 -8.42 18.71
C ALA A 152 0.25 -7.76 19.78
N GLU A 153 0.84 -7.14 20.81
CA GLU A 153 0.10 -6.43 21.86
C GLU A 153 -0.62 -5.19 21.32
N GLN A 154 -0.02 -4.51 20.33
CA GLN A 154 -0.59 -3.33 19.67
C GLN A 154 -1.77 -3.68 18.76
N ALA A 155 -1.94 -4.95 18.37
CA ALA A 155 -3.05 -5.39 17.51
C ALA A 155 -4.43 -5.08 18.14
N ARG A 156 -4.55 -5.17 19.48
CA ARG A 156 -5.79 -4.85 20.17
C ARG A 156 -6.15 -3.36 20.05
N LEU A 157 -5.15 -2.49 20.19
CA LEU A 157 -5.33 -1.04 20.04
C LEU A 157 -5.73 -0.70 18.60
N GLN A 158 -5.05 -1.28 17.61
CA GLN A 158 -5.39 -1.09 16.19
C GLN A 158 -6.84 -1.51 15.91
N LYS A 159 -7.28 -2.65 16.45
CA LYS A 159 -8.66 -3.10 16.32
C LYS A 159 -9.66 -2.13 16.93
N THR A 160 -9.35 -1.54 18.08
CA THR A 160 -10.19 -0.52 18.70
C THR A 160 -10.25 0.76 17.85
N LEU A 161 -9.14 1.21 17.29
CA LEU A 161 -9.11 2.39 16.41
C LEU A 161 -9.92 2.16 15.12
N ALA A 162 -9.77 0.98 14.50
CA ALA A 162 -10.58 0.58 13.35
C ALA A 162 -12.08 0.55 13.70
N ALA A 163 -12.45 0.10 14.90
CA ALA A 163 -13.83 0.07 15.39
C ALA A 163 -14.44 1.47 15.43
N ILE A 164 -13.70 2.41 15.99
CA ILE A 164 -14.09 3.82 16.09
C ILE A 164 -14.24 4.40 14.69
N ARG A 165 -13.24 4.19 13.81
CA ARG A 165 -13.26 4.69 12.42
C ARG A 165 -14.49 4.20 11.64
N LEU A 166 -14.79 2.91 11.75
CA LEU A 166 -15.90 2.29 11.02
C LEU A 166 -17.26 2.49 11.71
N ASN A 167 -17.29 3.15 12.87
CA ASN A 167 -18.47 3.26 13.72
C ASN A 167 -19.12 1.89 14.00
N GLN A 168 -18.28 0.90 14.30
CA GLN A 168 -18.66 -0.48 14.55
C GLN A 168 -18.16 -0.97 15.91
N THR A 169 -18.76 -2.04 16.43
CA THR A 169 -18.26 -2.68 17.65
C THR A 169 -17.03 -3.55 17.34
N GLY A 170 -16.07 -3.64 18.25
CA GLY A 170 -14.83 -4.43 18.04
C GLY A 170 -15.06 -5.94 17.81
N THR A 171 -16.27 -6.44 18.07
CA THR A 171 -16.69 -7.83 17.78
C THR A 171 -17.07 -8.06 16.32
N THR A 172 -17.39 -7.01 15.55
CA THR A 172 -17.87 -7.12 14.15
C THR A 172 -16.79 -6.84 13.10
N ILE A 173 -15.59 -6.42 13.51
CA ILE A 173 -14.51 -6.09 12.57
C ILE A 173 -13.78 -7.35 12.12
N PRO A 174 -13.78 -7.66 10.82
CA PRO A 174 -13.00 -8.76 10.27
C PRO A 174 -11.50 -8.58 10.56
N GLN A 175 -10.76 -9.67 10.77
CA GLN A 175 -9.32 -9.61 11.03
C GLN A 175 -8.51 -8.98 9.89
N HIS A 176 -9.04 -8.98 8.66
CA HIS A 176 -8.41 -8.40 7.48
C HIS A 176 -8.69 -6.89 7.29
N THR A 177 -9.51 -6.28 8.15
CA THR A 177 -9.90 -4.86 8.09
C THR A 177 -9.05 -3.98 9.02
N LEU A 178 -7.99 -4.56 9.60
CA LEU A 178 -7.01 -3.87 10.43
C LEU A 178 -6.00 -3.10 9.60
#